data_AF-A0A8C2NK85-F1
#
_entry.id   AF-A0A8C2NK85-F1
#
_cell.length_a   1.000
_cell.length_b   1.000
_cell.length_c   1.000
_cell.angle_alpha   90.00
_cell.angle_beta   90.00
_cell.angle_gamma   90.00
#
_symmetry.space_group_name_H-M   'P 1'
#
loop_
_entity.id
_entity.type
_entity.pdbx_description
1 polymer ?
#
loop_
_entity_poly.entity_id
_entity_poly.type
_entity_poly.pdbx_seq_one_letter_code
_entity_poly.pdbx_strand_id
1 'polypeptide(L)'
;MKNPPKLEGDATDGSFANKHGRHVIGHIDDYSALREQIGEGRVLVKKIASLVRPTCSFSGLEAPGIEVMGSEGIQELRSSATALHHRLEESASLLTMFWRAALPSSPGAMLVGKVGESMKKELLELRTKLSKQESLLQSTSERLKTANQQKESMEQFIFSQCGCPEPGNGTGNWEGLPGSLLVL
;
A
#
# COMPACT_ATOMS: atom_id res chain seq x y z
N MET A 1 -39.83 12.58 13.69
CA MET A 1 -38.84 12.27 12.64
C MET A 1 -37.52 12.90 13.04
N LYS A 2 -36.46 12.12 13.22
CA LYS A 2 -35.16 12.58 13.73
C LYS A 2 -34.29 12.94 12.51
N ASN A 3 -33.87 14.20 12.41
CA ASN A 3 -32.99 14.66 11.33
C ASN A 3 -31.70 13.82 11.28
N PRO A 4 -31.16 13.52 10.09
CA PRO A 4 -29.88 12.83 9.99
C PRO A 4 -28.78 13.70 10.63
N PRO A 5 -27.79 13.10 11.32
CA PRO A 5 -26.71 13.86 11.90
C PRO A 5 -25.93 14.52 10.76
N LYS A 6 -25.91 15.86 10.79
CA LYS A 6 -25.14 16.71 9.90
C LYS A 6 -23.66 16.34 10.13
N LEU A 7 -23.01 15.78 9.12
CA LEU A 7 -21.59 15.45 9.14
C LEU A 7 -20.78 16.75 8.99
N GLU A 8 -20.82 17.60 10.01
CA GLU A 8 -20.04 18.83 10.09
C GLU A 8 -18.72 18.46 10.79
N GLY A 9 -17.64 18.41 10.01
CA GLY A 9 -16.31 18.03 10.49
C GLY A 9 -15.65 19.18 11.23
N ASP A 10 -15.72 19.15 12.57
CA ASP A 10 -14.91 20.00 13.45
C ASP A 10 -13.59 19.26 13.80
N ALA A 11 -12.71 19.14 12.82
CA ALA A 11 -11.38 18.55 13.01
C ALA A 11 -10.33 19.67 13.01
N THR A 12 -9.88 20.05 14.21
CA THR A 12 -8.87 21.09 14.46
C THR A 12 -7.47 20.76 13.92
N ASP A 13 -7.26 19.57 13.38
CA ASP A 13 -5.98 19.03 12.91
C ASP A 13 -5.88 18.87 11.38
N GLY A 14 -6.91 19.30 10.63
CA GLY A 14 -6.95 19.14 9.17
C GLY A 14 -7.32 17.73 8.70
N SER A 15 -7.76 16.84 9.61
CA SER A 15 -8.28 15.53 9.25
C SER A 15 -9.65 15.64 8.57
N PHE A 16 -9.75 15.22 7.30
CA PHE A 16 -11.02 15.08 6.58
C PHE A 16 -11.95 14.01 7.19
N ALA A 17 -11.45 13.24 8.15
CA ALA A 17 -12.15 12.14 8.80
C ALA A 17 -12.54 12.53 10.24
N ASN A 18 -13.83 12.46 10.56
CA ASN A 18 -14.33 12.53 11.94
C ASN A 18 -13.61 11.48 12.81
N LYS A 19 -12.93 11.88 13.88
CA LYS A 19 -12.19 10.98 14.79
C LYS A 19 -13.04 9.87 15.44
N HIS A 20 -14.37 10.04 15.48
CA HIS A 20 -15.33 9.04 15.96
C HIS A 20 -16.17 8.42 14.82
N GLY A 21 -15.88 8.76 13.58
CA GLY A 21 -16.54 8.23 12.40
C GLY A 21 -16.13 6.78 12.12
N ARG A 22 -17.02 6.02 11.49
CA ARG A 22 -16.65 4.75 10.85
C ARG A 22 -16.23 5.06 9.43
N HIS A 23 -14.96 4.82 9.13
CA HIS A 23 -14.38 5.15 7.83
C HIS A 23 -14.25 3.91 6.97
N VAL A 24 -14.19 4.14 5.67
CA VAL A 24 -14.06 3.11 4.67
C VAL A 24 -13.03 3.60 3.65
N ILE A 25 -12.12 2.71 3.24
CA ILE A 25 -11.05 2.97 2.27
C ILE A 25 -11.31 2.12 1.03
N GLY A 26 -11.11 2.68 -0.16
CA GLY A 26 -11.20 1.98 -1.44
C GLY A 26 -10.50 2.78 -2.53
N HIS A 27 -10.36 2.21 -3.72
CA HIS A 27 -9.82 2.95 -4.86
C HIS A 27 -10.82 4.02 -5.34
N ILE A 28 -10.28 5.13 -5.84
CA ILE A 28 -11.12 6.24 -6.34
C ILE A 28 -11.90 5.84 -7.60
N ASP A 29 -11.36 4.91 -8.38
CA ASP A 29 -12.01 4.37 -9.58
C ASP A 29 -13.22 3.52 -9.21
N ASP A 30 -13.09 2.62 -8.21
CA ASP A 30 -14.21 1.82 -7.68
C ASP A 30 -15.32 2.72 -7.12
N TYR A 31 -14.96 3.79 -6.42
CA TYR A 31 -15.91 4.80 -5.95
C TYR A 31 -16.61 5.52 -7.10
N SER A 32 -15.87 5.88 -8.14
CA SER A 32 -16.44 6.56 -9.30
C SER A 32 -17.38 5.65 -10.09
N ALA A 33 -17.01 4.39 -10.30
CA ALA A 33 -17.85 3.37 -10.90
C ALA A 33 -19.12 3.13 -10.07
N LEU A 34 -19.00 3.03 -8.74
CA LEU A 34 -20.15 2.86 -7.85
C LEU A 34 -21.11 4.05 -7.96
N ARG A 35 -20.58 5.27 -8.01
CA ARG A 35 -21.38 6.48 -8.18
C ARG A 35 -22.13 6.49 -9.52
N GLU A 36 -21.50 6.01 -10.58
CA GLU A 36 -22.10 5.86 -11.90
C GLU A 36 -23.21 4.79 -11.91
N GLN A 37 -22.97 3.58 -11.39
CA GLN A 37 -23.98 2.52 -11.31
C GLN A 37 -25.24 2.98 -10.55
N ILE A 38 -25.06 3.69 -9.43
CA ILE A 38 -26.19 4.26 -8.67
C ILE A 38 -26.88 5.39 -9.46
N GLY A 39 -26.12 6.19 -10.20
CA GLY A 39 -26.65 7.24 -11.07
C GLY A 39 -27.56 6.69 -12.17
N GLU A 40 -27.06 5.70 -12.91
CA GLU A 40 -27.82 5.00 -13.95
C GLU A 40 -29.04 4.26 -13.36
N GLY A 41 -28.87 3.59 -12.21
CA GLY A 41 -29.95 2.93 -11.51
C GLY A 41 -31.10 3.88 -11.16
N ARG A 42 -30.80 5.11 -10.75
CA ARG A 42 -31.83 6.14 -10.50
C ARG A 42 -32.61 6.52 -11.76
N VAL A 43 -31.95 6.59 -12.91
CA VAL A 43 -32.62 6.86 -14.19
C VAL A 43 -33.58 5.72 -14.54
N LEU A 44 -33.13 4.47 -14.39
CA LEU A 44 -33.95 3.28 -14.62
C LEU A 44 -35.17 3.22 -13.70
N VAL A 45 -35.01 3.53 -12.41
CA VAL A 45 -36.14 3.58 -11.46
C VAL A 45 -37.18 4.63 -11.87
N LYS A 46 -36.76 5.81 -12.33
CA LYS A 46 -37.68 6.84 -12.83
C LYS A 46 -38.44 6.36 -14.07
N LYS A 47 -37.75 5.68 -14.99
CA LYS A 47 -38.35 5.10 -16.20
C LYS A 47 -39.37 4.01 -15.87
N ILE A 48 -39.03 3.10 -14.96
CA ILE A 48 -39.95 2.08 -14.46
C ILE A 48 -41.17 2.75 -13.82
N ALA A 49 -40.98 3.76 -12.98
CA ALA A 49 -42.08 4.48 -12.35
C ALA A 49 -42.97 5.21 -13.36
N SER A 50 -42.43 5.77 -14.46
CA SER A 50 -43.25 6.38 -15.52
C SER A 50 -44.03 5.36 -16.34
N LEU A 51 -43.46 4.16 -16.55
CA LEU A 51 -44.16 3.07 -17.24
C LEU A 51 -45.28 2.49 -16.37
N VAL A 52 -45.07 2.34 -15.05
CA VAL A 52 -46.03 1.73 -14.12
C VAL A 52 -47.11 2.71 -13.63
N ARG A 53 -46.86 4.03 -13.66
CA ARG A 53 -47.82 5.04 -13.19
C ARG A 53 -49.17 5.01 -13.92
N PRO A 54 -49.21 4.96 -15.27
CA PRO A 54 -50.47 4.89 -16.03
C PRO A 54 -51.34 3.67 -15.68
N THR A 55 -50.72 2.52 -15.37
CA THR A 55 -51.42 1.27 -15.04
C THR A 55 -51.99 1.24 -13.62
N CYS A 56 -51.53 2.11 -12.72
CA CYS A 56 -52.00 2.17 -11.32
C CYS A 56 -53.08 3.25 -11.08
N SER A 57 -53.22 4.22 -11.99
CA SER A 57 -54.24 5.29 -11.95
C SER A 57 -55.67 4.85 -12.33
N PHE A 58 -55.89 3.57 -12.67
CA PHE A 58 -57.23 3.02 -12.89
C PHE A 58 -57.88 2.59 -11.57
N SER A 59 -58.41 3.56 -10.83
CA SER A 59 -59.41 3.32 -9.80
C SER A 59 -60.63 4.20 -10.07
N GLY A 60 -61.66 3.58 -10.64
CA GLY A 60 -63.04 4.07 -10.64
C GLY A 60 -63.44 5.06 -11.72
N LEU A 61 -63.83 4.56 -12.91
CA LEU A 61 -65.10 4.85 -13.60
C LEU A 61 -65.07 4.31 -15.04
N GLU A 62 -66.20 3.72 -15.45
CA GLU A 62 -66.44 3.01 -16.71
C GLU A 62 -66.30 3.87 -17.98
N ALA A 63 -65.66 3.33 -19.03
CA ALA A 63 -66.13 3.31 -20.44
C ALA A 63 -65.12 2.55 -21.35
N PRO A 64 -65.52 2.04 -22.54
CA PRO A 64 -64.78 1.04 -23.30
C PRO A 64 -63.65 1.65 -24.13
N GLY A 65 -62.42 1.24 -23.81
CA GLY A 65 -61.20 1.63 -24.50
C GLY A 65 -60.01 1.28 -23.64
N ILE A 66 -59.89 -0.01 -23.29
CA ILE A 66 -58.80 -0.52 -22.47
C ILE A 66 -57.50 -0.37 -23.28
N GLU A 67 -56.82 0.77 -23.14
CA GLU A 67 -55.38 0.85 -23.42
C GLU A 67 -54.66 0.11 -22.28
N VAL A 68 -54.74 -1.22 -22.32
CA VAL A 68 -53.77 -2.08 -21.63
C VAL A 68 -52.40 -1.62 -22.11
N MET A 69 -51.47 -1.43 -21.17
CA MET A 69 -50.06 -1.18 -21.48
C MET A 69 -49.63 -2.06 -22.66
N GLY A 70 -49.31 -1.43 -23.80
CA GLY A 70 -48.97 -2.15 -25.01
C GLY A 70 -47.82 -3.14 -24.77
N SER A 71 -47.76 -4.20 -25.58
CA SER A 71 -46.68 -5.21 -25.54
C SER A 71 -45.28 -4.57 -25.47
N GLU A 72 -45.10 -3.44 -26.16
CA GLU A 72 -43.89 -2.62 -26.15
C GLU A 72 -43.57 -2.02 -24.77
N GLY A 73 -44.55 -1.46 -24.07
CA GLY A 73 -44.37 -0.92 -22.72
C GLY A 73 -44.03 -1.99 -21.68
N ILE A 74 -44.63 -3.19 -21.82
CA ILE A 74 -44.29 -4.36 -20.98
C ILE A 74 -42.86 -4.83 -21.25
N GLN A 75 -42.45 -4.85 -22.51
CA GLN A 75 -41.10 -5.25 -22.90
C GLN A 75 -40.05 -4.23 -22.44
N GLU A 76 -40.36 -2.94 -22.52
CA GLU A 76 -39.50 -1.86 -22.04
C GLU A 76 -39.39 -1.85 -20.51
N LEU A 77 -40.49 -2.11 -19.82
CA LEU A 77 -40.52 -2.30 -18.36
C LEU A 77 -39.62 -3.46 -17.95
N ARG A 78 -39.75 -4.61 -18.61
CA ARG A 78 -38.94 -5.81 -18.34
C ARG A 78 -37.45 -5.53 -18.58
N SER A 79 -37.12 -4.92 -19.72
CA SER A 79 -35.74 -4.56 -20.06
C SER A 79 -35.14 -3.59 -19.04
N SER A 80 -35.91 -2.58 -18.63
CA SER A 80 -35.49 -1.60 -17.62
C SER A 80 -35.29 -2.24 -16.23
N ALA A 81 -36.15 -3.19 -15.86
CA ALA A 81 -36.03 -3.94 -14.61
C ALA A 81 -34.80 -4.87 -14.61
N THR A 82 -34.53 -5.58 -15.72
CA THR A 82 -33.33 -6.40 -15.87
C THR A 82 -32.05 -5.56 -15.81
N ALA A 83 -32.03 -4.42 -16.51
CA ALA A 83 -30.90 -3.50 -16.45
C ALA A 83 -30.68 -2.98 -15.02
N LEU A 84 -31.75 -2.62 -14.30
CA LEU A 84 -31.65 -2.15 -12.92
C LEU A 84 -31.09 -3.24 -12.01
N HIS A 85 -31.53 -4.49 -12.17
CA HIS A 85 -30.99 -5.61 -11.41
C HIS A 85 -29.49 -5.77 -11.65
N HIS A 86 -29.03 -5.75 -12.90
CA HIS A 86 -27.60 -5.81 -13.21
C HIS A 86 -26.82 -4.66 -12.57
N ARG A 87 -27.35 -3.42 -12.59
CA ARG A 87 -26.69 -2.26 -11.93
C ARG A 87 -26.58 -2.43 -10.42
N LEU A 88 -27.54 -3.09 -9.78
CA LEU A 88 -27.50 -3.39 -8.35
C LEU A 88 -26.48 -4.48 -8.02
N GLU A 89 -26.37 -5.53 -8.85
CA GLU A 89 -25.35 -6.57 -8.68
C GLU A 89 -23.93 -6.00 -8.85
N GLU A 90 -23.69 -5.17 -9.87
CA GLU A 90 -22.43 -4.46 -10.05
C GLU A 90 -22.12 -3.53 -8.86
N SER A 91 -23.12 -2.80 -8.38
CA SER A 91 -22.97 -1.96 -7.18
C SER A 91 -22.62 -2.79 -5.95
N ALA A 92 -23.22 -3.96 -5.77
CA ALA A 92 -22.92 -4.87 -4.67
C ALA A 92 -21.49 -5.43 -4.77
N SER A 93 -21.05 -5.80 -5.98
CA SER A 93 -19.67 -6.21 -6.26
C SER A 93 -18.67 -5.09 -5.92
N LEU A 94 -18.92 -3.87 -6.40
CA LEU A 94 -18.09 -2.70 -6.11
C LEU A 94 -18.02 -2.39 -4.61
N LEU A 95 -19.12 -2.58 -3.87
CA LEU A 95 -19.13 -2.40 -2.41
C LEU A 95 -18.18 -3.37 -1.68
N THR A 96 -17.86 -4.52 -2.27
CA THR A 96 -16.87 -5.47 -1.68
C THR A 96 -15.43 -5.01 -1.84
N MET A 97 -15.15 -4.07 -2.75
CA MET A 97 -13.81 -3.50 -2.97
C MET A 97 -13.40 -2.51 -1.86
N PHE A 98 -14.33 -2.20 -0.96
CA PHE A 98 -14.15 -1.25 0.12
C PHE A 98 -13.84 -1.92 1.46
N TRP A 99 -12.86 -1.37 2.17
CA TRP A 99 -12.36 -1.88 3.45
C TRP A 99 -12.75 -0.95 4.58
N ARG A 100 -13.29 -1.50 5.68
CA ARG A 100 -13.57 -0.69 6.87
C ARG A 100 -12.25 -0.27 7.51
N ALA A 101 -12.00 1.03 7.55
CA ALA A 101 -10.92 1.59 8.36
C ALA A 101 -11.43 1.78 9.78
N ALA A 102 -10.95 0.92 10.69
CA ALA A 102 -10.91 1.31 12.08
C ALA A 102 -9.77 2.32 12.22
N LEU A 103 -10.08 3.58 12.53
CA LEU A 103 -9.06 4.39 13.21
C LEU A 103 -8.64 3.62 14.46
N PRO A 104 -7.38 3.66 14.89
CA PRO A 104 -6.98 3.13 16.19
C PRO A 104 -7.87 3.79 17.24
N SER A 105 -8.95 3.10 17.60
CA SER A 105 -9.90 3.52 18.60
C SER A 105 -9.08 3.62 19.86
N SER A 106 -8.90 4.84 20.39
CA SER A 106 -8.12 5.11 21.59
C SER A 106 -8.39 4.00 22.61
N PRO A 107 -7.49 3.02 22.73
CA PRO A 107 -7.77 1.91 23.63
C PRO A 107 -7.67 2.52 25.02
N GLY A 108 -8.69 2.26 25.85
CA GLY A 108 -8.67 2.67 27.26
C GLY A 108 -7.27 2.41 27.82
N ALA A 109 -6.71 3.43 28.48
CA ALA A 109 -5.28 3.66 28.75
C ALA A 109 -4.44 2.44 29.19
N MET A 110 -5.08 1.36 29.65
CA MET A 110 -4.51 0.12 30.12
C MET A 110 -3.99 -0.82 29.01
N LEU A 111 -4.58 -0.86 27.81
CA LEU A 111 -4.15 -1.76 26.71
C LEU A 111 -3.03 -1.16 25.84
N VAL A 112 -3.02 0.17 25.66
CA VAL A 112 -1.94 0.90 24.96
C VAL A 112 -0.63 0.82 25.74
N GLY A 113 -0.70 0.87 27.07
CA GLY A 113 0.47 0.73 27.92
C GLY A 113 1.21 -0.56 27.61
N LYS A 114 0.51 -1.70 27.61
CA LYS A 114 1.14 -3.02 27.48
C LYS A 114 1.69 -3.31 26.07
N VAL A 115 0.95 -2.95 25.01
CA VAL A 115 1.42 -3.14 23.62
C VAL A 115 2.53 -2.15 23.27
N GLY A 116 2.37 -0.88 23.64
CA GLY A 116 3.38 0.15 23.41
C GLY A 116 4.66 -0.10 24.20
N GLU A 117 4.56 -0.63 25.41
CA GLU A 117 5.71 -1.02 26.23
C GLU A 117 6.43 -2.25 25.67
N SER A 118 5.69 -3.24 25.16
CA SER A 118 6.28 -4.39 24.44
C SER A 118 7.07 -3.93 23.22
N MET A 119 6.50 -3.04 22.40
CA MET A 119 7.15 -2.53 21.20
C MET A 119 8.37 -1.66 21.52
N LYS A 120 8.30 -0.85 22.59
CA LYS A 120 9.46 -0.10 23.10
C LYS A 120 10.57 -1.02 23.59
N LYS A 121 10.22 -2.11 24.27
CA LYS A 121 11.18 -3.13 24.73
C LYS A 121 11.87 -3.80 23.55
N GLU A 122 11.10 -4.22 22.53
CA GLU A 122 11.67 -4.80 21.29
C GLU A 122 12.60 -3.81 20.58
N LEU A 123 12.24 -2.53 20.50
CA LEU A 123 13.11 -1.51 19.91
C LEU A 123 14.45 -1.38 20.65
N LEU A 124 14.43 -1.38 21.99
CA LEU A 124 15.63 -1.33 22.80
C LEU A 124 16.50 -2.58 22.60
N GLU A 125 15.87 -3.75 22.55
CA GLU A 125 16.56 -5.02 22.29
C GLU A 125 17.21 -5.02 20.89
N LEU A 126 16.52 -4.52 19.87
CA LEU A 126 17.10 -4.40 18.53
C LEU A 126 18.27 -3.41 18.49
N ARG A 127 18.16 -2.26 19.16
CA ARG A 127 19.25 -1.28 19.23
C ARG A 127 20.49 -1.85 19.93
N THR A 128 20.32 -2.59 21.01
CA THR A 128 21.43 -3.25 21.72
C THR A 128 22.08 -4.35 20.88
N LYS A 129 21.28 -5.16 20.17
CA LYS A 129 21.81 -6.15 19.20
C LYS A 129 22.61 -5.48 18.08
N LEU A 130 22.10 -4.39 17.52
CA LEU A 130 22.77 -3.63 16.46
C LEU A 130 24.10 -3.04 16.96
N SER A 131 24.09 -2.39 18.13
CA SER A 131 25.30 -1.84 18.73
C SER A 131 26.38 -2.90 19.00
N LYS A 132 25.98 -4.10 19.44
CA LYS A 132 26.92 -5.23 19.62
C LYS A 132 27.51 -5.71 18.30
N GLN A 133 26.72 -5.76 17.22
CA GLN A 133 27.23 -6.13 15.90
C GLN A 133 28.19 -5.07 15.36
N GLU A 134 27.88 -3.79 15.55
CA GLU A 134 28.73 -2.67 15.14
C GLU A 134 30.09 -2.71 15.86
N SER A 135 30.13 -2.95 17.17
CA SER A 135 31.40 -3.02 17.92
C SER A 135 32.27 -4.20 17.48
N LEU A 136 31.65 -5.35 17.16
CA LEU A 136 32.37 -6.53 16.65
C LEU A 136 32.96 -6.28 15.26
N LEU A 137 32.22 -5.59 14.39
CA LEU A 137 32.72 -5.20 13.07
C LEU A 137 33.88 -4.22 13.19
N GLN A 138 33.76 -3.20 14.05
CA GLN A 138 34.82 -2.22 14.27
C GLN A 138 36.11 -2.88 14.79
N SER A 139 36.01 -3.72 15.83
CA SER A 139 37.16 -4.46 16.36
C SER A 139 37.83 -5.35 15.30
N THR A 140 37.02 -5.98 14.44
CA THR A 140 37.55 -6.83 13.36
C THR A 140 38.25 -5.99 12.28
N SER A 141 37.71 -4.83 11.94
CA SER A 141 38.34 -3.88 11.01
C SER A 141 39.69 -3.37 11.54
N GLU A 142 39.76 -3.01 12.82
CA GLU A 142 41.00 -2.59 13.48
C GLU A 142 42.06 -3.70 13.47
N ARG A 143 41.68 -4.95 13.80
CA ARG A 143 42.60 -6.10 13.71
C ARG A 143 43.10 -6.33 12.29
N LEU A 144 42.22 -6.23 11.29
CA LEU A 144 42.60 -6.38 9.88
C LEU A 144 43.57 -5.29 9.45
N LYS A 145 43.36 -4.04 9.88
CA LYS A 145 44.28 -2.93 9.60
C LYS A 145 45.67 -3.20 10.20
N THR A 146 45.75 -3.65 11.45
CA THR A 146 47.02 -3.99 12.09
C THR A 146 47.71 -5.16 11.40
N ALA A 147 46.97 -6.20 11.03
CA ALA A 147 47.51 -7.34 10.29
C ALA A 147 48.06 -6.93 8.92
N ASN A 148 47.36 -6.04 8.21
CA ASN A 148 47.85 -5.48 6.94
C ASN A 148 49.13 -4.65 7.12
N GLN A 149 49.21 -3.81 8.17
CA GLN A 149 50.42 -3.04 8.47
C GLN A 149 51.62 -3.94 8.78
N GLN A 150 51.39 -5.02 9.54
CA GLN A 150 52.42 -6.01 9.83
C GLN A 150 52.87 -6.76 8.57
N LYS A 151 51.92 -7.11 7.68
CA LYS A 151 52.22 -7.71 6.38
C LYS A 151 53.10 -6.79 5.54
N GLU A 152 52.74 -5.51 5.42
CA GLU A 152 53.51 -4.51 4.67
C GLU A 152 54.92 -4.32 5.26
N SER A 153 55.04 -4.24 6.58
CA SER A 153 56.35 -4.15 7.25
C SER A 153 57.22 -5.38 6.97
N MET A 154 56.62 -6.57 6.96
CA MET A 154 57.33 -7.80 6.63
C MET A 154 57.75 -7.85 5.15
N GLU A 155 56.88 -7.41 4.24
CA GLU A 155 57.19 -7.28 2.81
C GLU A 155 58.39 -6.34 2.61
N GLN A 156 58.39 -5.15 3.23
CA GLN A 156 59.51 -4.20 3.16
C GLN A 156 60.82 -4.77 3.72
N PHE A 157 60.76 -5.52 4.82
CA PHE A 157 61.93 -6.18 5.40
C PHE A 157 62.51 -7.21 4.43
N ILE A 158 61.66 -8.04 3.82
CA ILE A 158 62.08 -9.04 2.83
C ILE A 158 62.71 -8.36 1.62
N PHE A 159 62.10 -7.30 1.07
CA PHE A 159 62.66 -6.53 -0.05
C PHE A 159 64.06 -5.98 0.28
N SER A 160 64.23 -5.44 1.48
CA SER A 160 65.51 -4.88 1.95
C SER A 160 66.61 -5.95 2.06
N GLN A 161 66.26 -7.18 2.47
CA GLN A 161 67.21 -8.28 2.63
C GLN A 161 67.52 -9.02 1.32
N CYS A 162 66.56 -9.08 0.39
CA CYS A 162 66.75 -9.70 -0.92
C CYS A 162 67.47 -8.78 -1.93
N GLY A 163 67.76 -7.53 -1.58
CA GLY A 163 68.53 -6.61 -2.42
C GLY A 163 67.85 -6.26 -3.76
N CYS A 164 66.53 -6.40 -3.84
CA CYS A 164 65.79 -6.02 -5.04
C CYS A 164 65.67 -4.48 -5.07
N PRO A 165 66.27 -3.78 -6.06
CA PRO A 165 66.10 -2.34 -6.19
C PRO A 165 64.62 -2.03 -6.47
N GLU A 166 64.12 -0.90 -5.93
CA GLU A 166 62.78 -0.40 -6.22
C GLU A 166 62.50 -0.39 -7.74
N PRO A 167 61.23 -0.51 -8.18
CA PRO A 167 60.87 -0.26 -9.57
C PRO A 167 61.02 1.25 -9.85
N GLY A 168 62.28 1.66 -9.99
CA GLY A 168 62.69 2.97 -10.46
C GLY A 168 62.35 3.10 -11.94
N ASN A 169 61.74 4.24 -12.24
CA ASN A 169 61.54 4.81 -13.57
C ASN A 169 62.62 4.38 -14.57
N GLY A 170 62.18 3.90 -15.73
CA GLY A 170 63.01 3.20 -16.70
C GLY A 170 64.25 3.98 -17.13
N THR A 171 65.39 3.30 -17.10
CA THR A 171 66.46 3.24 -18.11
C THR A 171 67.63 2.54 -17.44
N GLY A 172 67.77 1.23 -17.63
CA GLY A 172 68.84 0.45 -17.03
C GLY A 172 69.01 -0.87 -17.74
N ASN A 173 70.17 -1.04 -18.38
CA ASN A 173 70.57 -2.10 -19.28
C ASN A 173 70.59 -3.49 -18.60
N TRP A 174 69.87 -4.48 -19.14
CA TRP A 174 69.77 -5.85 -18.61
C TRP A 174 70.82 -6.81 -19.22
N GLU A 175 72.10 -6.46 -19.12
CA GLU A 175 73.17 -7.40 -19.48
C GLU A 175 73.96 -7.83 -18.23
N GLY A 176 73.73 -9.08 -17.83
CA GLY A 176 74.57 -9.79 -16.88
C GLY A 176 73.89 -10.07 -15.54
N LEU A 177 73.28 -11.25 -15.39
CA LEU A 177 73.80 -12.33 -14.55
C LEU A 177 72.88 -13.57 -14.61
N PRO A 178 73.41 -14.78 -14.33
CA PRO A 178 72.90 -16.04 -14.85
C PRO A 178 71.97 -16.79 -13.88
N GLY A 179 71.10 -17.62 -14.46
CA GLY A 179 70.92 -19.00 -14.03
C GLY A 179 70.28 -19.27 -12.66
N SER A 180 69.00 -19.68 -12.74
CA SER A 180 68.42 -20.81 -12.00
C SER A 180 68.26 -20.73 -10.48
N LEU A 181 67.00 -20.75 -10.03
CA LEU A 181 66.39 -21.74 -9.12
C LEU A 181 64.91 -21.31 -8.92
N LEU A 182 63.95 -21.84 -9.69
CA LEU A 182 63.16 -23.06 -9.42
C LEU A 182 62.55 -23.14 -7.99
N VAL A 183 61.23 -22.91 -7.93
CA VAL A 183 60.21 -23.69 -7.19
C VAL A 183 60.22 -23.65 -5.65
N LEU A 184 59.24 -22.94 -5.06
CA LEU A 184 58.00 -23.49 -4.45
C LEU A 184 57.02 -22.35 -4.12
#